data_AF-A0A969ZS52-F1
#
_entry.id   AF-A0A969ZS52-F1
#
_cell.length_a   1.000
_cell.length_b   1.000
_cell.length_c   1.000
_cell.angle_alpha   90.00
_cell.angle_beta   90.00
_cell.angle_gamma   90.00
#
_symmetry.space_group_name_H-M   'P 1'
#
loop_
_entity.id
_entity.type
_entity.pdbx_description
1 polymer ?
#
loop_
_entity_poly.entity_id
_entity_poly.type
_entity_poly.pdbx_seq_one_letter_code
_entity_poly.pdbx_strand_id
1 'polypeptide(L)'
;VETKNTNKKKKSKSIKINEIDYPIVLGASERFLELRFNLLREKYPNIKSLKEFLIGDNYLGNAKIEFEYYEDEGISGIDYYNALCEKVFPDVSNYISSIKPSYEGTKEFYPIKISEVLRDKTIRLSSVREGGGYGESQNECSNLDYKLNLEHEDWYVFNDNYGTSEEKIFIKYFKNTIAPKLKQKNLEYYVIRNERVPEFTIYSFDNGERFEPDFLLLVRKYKTSGDFDTDQVYIEPKGNLFLETDIWKEEFLLDIESKHNLQGIFVNGNYNVIGMPFFNKDNKMEEFEQAIENWINKI
;
A
#
# COMPACT_ATOMS: atom_id res chain seq x y z
N VAL A 1 57.74 46.77 -14.89
CA VAL A 1 57.37 45.34 -15.01
C VAL A 1 55.97 45.32 -15.57
N GLU A 2 55.85 45.10 -16.88
CA GLU A 2 54.56 45.05 -17.58
C GLU A 2 53.76 43.83 -17.12
N THR A 3 52.56 44.08 -16.62
CA THR A 3 51.52 43.07 -16.44
C THR A 3 51.07 42.58 -17.82
N LYS A 4 51.55 41.40 -18.24
CA LYS A 4 51.03 40.68 -19.40
C LYS A 4 49.58 40.30 -19.12
N ASN A 5 48.67 41.02 -19.76
CA ASN A 5 47.25 40.69 -19.80
C ASN A 5 47.06 39.55 -20.81
N THR A 6 47.20 38.30 -20.38
CA THR A 6 46.91 37.13 -21.23
C THR A 6 45.40 36.91 -21.27
N ASN A 7 44.75 37.38 -22.33
CA ASN A 7 43.40 36.94 -22.69
C ASN A 7 43.44 35.45 -23.06
N LYS A 8 43.34 34.56 -22.07
CA LYS A 8 43.28 33.11 -22.28
C LYS A 8 41.93 32.74 -22.90
N LYS A 9 41.94 32.02 -24.01
CA LYS A 9 40.74 31.59 -24.73
C LYS A 9 40.08 30.42 -23.98
N LYS A 10 38.81 30.60 -23.61
CA LYS A 10 38.01 29.56 -22.95
C LYS A 10 37.39 28.60 -23.97
N LYS A 11 37.29 27.33 -23.59
CA LYS A 11 36.57 26.27 -24.30
C LYS A 11 35.64 25.53 -23.33
N SER A 12 34.63 24.87 -23.89
CA SER A 12 33.78 23.93 -23.16
C SER A 12 33.94 22.52 -23.72
N LYS A 13 33.82 21.51 -22.86
CA LYS A 13 33.77 20.09 -23.23
C LYS A 13 32.78 19.37 -22.32
N SER A 14 31.91 18.57 -22.93
CA SER A 14 31.06 17.62 -22.21
C SER A 14 31.69 16.23 -22.27
N ILE A 15 31.74 15.53 -21.14
CA ILE A 15 32.26 14.16 -21.03
C ILE A 15 31.27 13.31 -20.24
N LYS A 16 31.07 12.06 -20.65
CA LYS A 16 30.30 11.09 -19.87
C LYS A 16 31.15 10.51 -18.73
N ILE A 17 30.52 10.07 -17.64
CA ILE A 17 31.25 9.45 -16.53
C ILE A 17 31.93 8.16 -16.97
N ASN A 18 31.32 7.36 -17.87
CA ASN A 18 31.94 6.15 -18.40
C ASN A 18 33.14 6.41 -19.35
N GLU A 19 33.37 7.66 -19.76
CA GLU A 19 34.54 8.09 -20.53
C GLU A 19 35.69 8.56 -19.62
N ILE A 20 35.48 8.68 -18.31
CA ILE A 20 36.52 8.97 -17.31
C ILE A 20 37.14 7.66 -16.85
N ASP A 21 38.47 7.65 -16.69
CA ASP A 21 39.20 6.47 -16.20
C ASP A 21 38.62 5.95 -14.89
N TYR A 22 38.22 4.67 -14.87
CA TYR A 22 37.56 4.05 -13.72
C TYR A 22 38.30 4.24 -12.39
N PRO A 23 39.64 4.17 -12.29
CA PRO A 23 40.35 4.45 -11.04
C PRO A 23 40.09 5.86 -10.47
N ILE A 24 39.90 6.87 -11.33
CA ILE A 24 39.56 8.23 -10.89
C ILE A 24 38.15 8.26 -10.33
N VAL A 25 37.19 7.63 -11.03
CA VAL A 25 35.79 7.56 -10.60
C VAL A 25 35.65 6.77 -9.29
N LEU A 26 36.34 5.64 -9.19
CA LEU A 26 36.40 4.81 -7.99
C LEU A 26 37.01 5.58 -6.81
N GLY A 27 38.19 6.16 -6.98
CA GLY A 27 38.87 6.91 -5.91
C GLY A 27 38.04 8.10 -5.42
N ALA A 28 37.33 8.80 -6.30
CA ALA A 28 36.42 9.87 -5.90
C ALA A 28 35.21 9.32 -5.10
N SER A 29 34.69 8.15 -5.48
CA SER A 29 33.51 7.55 -4.83
C SER A 29 33.80 7.09 -3.40
N GLU A 30 35.05 6.71 -3.10
CA GLU A 30 35.47 6.24 -1.76
C GLU A 30 35.34 7.32 -0.67
N ARG A 31 35.19 8.60 -1.07
CA ARG A 31 34.94 9.71 -0.13
C ARG A 31 33.50 9.76 0.39
N PHE A 32 32.59 9.00 -0.19
CA PHE A 32 31.17 9.04 0.12
C PHE A 32 30.72 7.71 0.70
N LEU A 33 30.15 7.75 1.91
CA LEU A 33 29.75 6.53 2.59
C LEU A 33 28.62 5.83 1.84
N GLU A 34 27.71 6.60 1.27
CA GLU A 34 26.54 6.20 0.50
C GLU A 34 26.91 5.40 -0.75
N LEU A 35 28.08 5.66 -1.34
CA LEU A 35 28.58 4.97 -2.53
C LEU A 35 29.31 3.66 -2.21
N ARG A 36 29.39 3.24 -0.94
CA ARG A 36 29.91 1.92 -0.60
C ARG A 36 28.98 0.83 -1.10
N PHE A 37 29.54 -0.19 -1.73
CA PHE A 37 28.77 -1.22 -2.43
C PHE A 37 27.71 -1.93 -1.57
N ASN A 38 28.00 -2.18 -0.29
CA ASN A 38 27.04 -2.78 0.63
C ASN A 38 25.80 -1.90 0.84
N LEU A 39 25.98 -0.58 0.98
CA LEU A 39 24.88 0.38 1.14
C LEU A 39 24.14 0.62 -0.17
N LEU A 40 24.86 0.69 -1.29
CA LEU A 40 24.24 0.76 -2.61
C LEU A 40 23.31 -0.43 -2.87
N ARG A 41 23.72 -1.64 -2.48
CA ARG A 41 22.91 -2.85 -2.66
C ARG A 41 21.63 -2.85 -1.81
N GLU A 42 21.60 -2.15 -0.68
CA GLU A 42 20.37 -1.96 0.10
C GLU A 42 19.35 -1.09 -0.64
N LYS A 43 19.82 -0.12 -1.45
CA LYS A 43 18.95 0.80 -2.23
C LYS A 43 18.67 0.31 -3.64
N TYR A 44 19.58 -0.44 -4.23
CA TYR A 44 19.49 -1.00 -5.57
C TYR A 44 19.79 -2.50 -5.53
N PRO A 45 18.82 -3.36 -5.15
CA PRO A 45 19.07 -4.79 -4.92
C PRO A 45 19.64 -5.54 -6.13
N ASN A 46 19.39 -5.03 -7.34
CA ASN A 46 19.76 -5.67 -8.59
C ASN A 46 21.15 -5.29 -9.12
N ILE A 47 21.89 -4.38 -8.47
CA ILE A 47 23.27 -4.04 -8.89
C ILE A 47 24.21 -5.21 -8.61
N LYS A 48 25.08 -5.55 -9.56
CA LYS A 48 26.03 -6.67 -9.44
C LYS A 48 27.39 -6.23 -8.92
N SER A 49 27.76 -4.96 -9.11
CA SER A 49 29.05 -4.44 -8.64
C SER A 49 29.07 -2.91 -8.49
N LEU A 50 30.02 -2.39 -7.73
CA LEU A 50 30.29 -0.94 -7.66
C LEU A 50 30.68 -0.37 -9.02
N LYS A 51 31.42 -1.13 -9.83
CA LYS A 51 31.82 -0.74 -11.18
C LYS A 51 30.60 -0.55 -12.09
N GLU A 52 29.63 -1.46 -12.02
CA GLU A 52 28.37 -1.34 -12.77
C GLU A 52 27.61 -0.07 -12.38
N PHE A 53 27.53 0.25 -11.09
CA PHE A 53 26.86 1.47 -10.64
C PHE A 53 27.57 2.75 -11.12
N LEU A 54 28.89 2.81 -11.00
CA LEU A 54 29.67 4.02 -11.26
C LEU A 54 29.85 4.34 -12.75
N ILE A 55 30.05 3.32 -13.59
CA ILE A 55 30.37 3.53 -15.03
C ILE A 55 29.45 2.75 -15.97
N GLY A 56 28.46 2.00 -15.46
CA GLY A 56 27.51 1.28 -16.30
C GLY A 56 26.47 2.22 -16.92
N ASP A 57 26.08 1.91 -18.16
CA ASP A 57 25.17 2.74 -18.95
C ASP A 57 23.77 2.87 -18.35
N ASN A 58 23.31 1.87 -17.60
CA ASN A 58 22.03 1.86 -16.90
C ASN A 58 22.05 2.66 -15.58
N TYR A 59 23.21 3.18 -15.18
CA TYR A 59 23.41 3.93 -13.94
C TYR A 59 24.16 5.24 -14.26
N LEU A 60 25.23 5.58 -13.53
CA LEU A 60 25.90 6.87 -13.66
C LEU A 60 26.69 7.02 -14.96
N GLY A 61 27.00 5.93 -15.66
CA GLY A 61 27.91 5.94 -16.81
C GLY A 61 27.53 6.93 -17.91
N ASN A 62 26.23 7.10 -18.18
CA ASN A 62 25.73 8.02 -19.21
C ASN A 62 25.55 9.47 -18.73
N ALA A 63 25.69 9.76 -17.43
CA ALA A 63 25.63 11.12 -16.92
C ALA A 63 26.79 11.94 -17.48
N LYS A 64 26.53 13.20 -17.81
CA LYS A 64 27.50 14.09 -18.46
C LYS A 64 27.93 15.19 -17.50
N ILE A 65 29.22 15.51 -17.52
CA ILE A 65 29.81 16.64 -16.82
C ILE A 65 30.29 17.63 -17.87
N GLU A 66 29.87 18.89 -17.73
CA GLU A 66 30.33 19.99 -18.58
C GLU A 66 31.47 20.74 -17.91
N PHE A 67 32.59 20.84 -18.60
CA PHE A 67 33.77 21.54 -18.14
C PHE A 67 33.99 22.80 -18.98
N GLU A 68 34.24 23.92 -18.33
CA GLU A 68 34.85 25.10 -18.92
C GLU A 68 36.32 25.17 -18.53
N TYR A 69 37.21 25.33 -19.50
CA TYR A 69 38.65 25.33 -19.29
C TYR A 69 39.36 26.29 -20.26
N TYR A 70 40.59 26.68 -19.92
CA TYR A 70 41.43 27.46 -20.81
C TYR A 70 42.15 26.56 -21.82
N GLU A 71 42.17 26.97 -23.10
CA GLU A 71 42.68 26.15 -24.21
C GLU A 71 44.14 25.69 -24.01
N ASP A 72 44.96 26.48 -23.32
CA ASP A 72 46.37 26.19 -23.00
C ASP A 72 46.57 25.24 -21.81
N GLU A 73 45.56 25.06 -20.96
CA GLU A 73 45.63 24.22 -19.75
C GLU A 73 45.01 22.83 -19.95
N GLY A 74 43.97 22.73 -20.78
CA GLY A 74 43.25 21.46 -20.99
C GLY A 74 42.43 21.02 -19.77
N ILE A 75 42.10 19.72 -19.71
CA ILE A 75 41.44 19.09 -18.55
C ILE A 75 42.29 17.89 -18.15
N SER A 76 42.65 17.81 -16.88
CA SER A 76 43.48 16.76 -16.30
C SER A 76 42.68 15.77 -15.46
N GLY A 77 43.32 14.67 -15.05
CA GLY A 77 42.70 13.68 -14.17
C GLY A 77 42.26 14.23 -12.81
N ILE A 78 42.99 15.22 -12.27
CA ILE A 78 42.61 15.85 -11.01
C ILE A 78 41.35 16.73 -11.16
N ASP A 79 41.14 17.33 -12.33
CA ASP A 79 39.93 18.11 -12.61
C ASP A 79 38.69 17.20 -12.66
N TYR A 80 38.83 16.01 -13.28
CA TYR A 80 37.78 14.98 -13.24
C TYR A 80 37.49 14.52 -11.81
N TYR A 81 38.53 14.23 -11.04
CA TYR A 81 38.39 13.83 -9.64
C TYR A 81 37.66 14.89 -8.81
N ASN A 82 38.05 16.16 -8.94
CA ASN A 82 37.44 17.27 -8.20
C ASN A 82 35.99 17.49 -8.62
N ALA A 83 35.68 17.46 -9.92
CA ALA A 83 34.30 17.57 -10.40
C ALA A 83 33.39 16.46 -9.85
N LEU A 84 33.89 15.22 -9.80
CA LEU A 84 33.17 14.10 -9.21
C LEU A 84 32.95 14.31 -7.70
N CYS A 85 33.98 14.73 -6.97
CA CYS A 85 33.90 14.95 -5.53
C CYS A 85 33.04 16.16 -5.13
N GLU A 86 33.04 17.23 -5.91
CA GLU A 86 32.45 18.51 -5.50
C GLU A 86 31.06 18.75 -6.09
N LYS A 87 30.71 18.08 -7.19
CA LYS A 87 29.45 18.28 -7.91
C LYS A 87 28.64 17.01 -8.05
N VAL A 88 29.22 15.96 -8.61
CA VAL A 88 28.46 14.77 -8.99
C VAL A 88 28.08 13.91 -7.77
N PHE A 89 29.06 13.46 -7.00
CA PHE A 89 28.82 12.51 -5.91
C PHE A 89 28.10 13.09 -4.70
N PRO A 90 28.19 14.40 -4.37
CA PRO A 90 27.29 15.00 -3.39
C PRO A 90 25.80 14.86 -3.78
N ASP A 91 25.45 15.17 -5.03
CA ASP A 91 24.07 15.10 -5.52
C ASP A 91 23.58 13.64 -5.57
N VAL A 92 24.43 12.73 -6.08
CA VAL A 92 24.13 11.30 -6.10
C VAL A 92 23.95 10.76 -4.67
N SER A 93 24.84 11.09 -3.74
CA SER A 93 24.75 10.61 -2.35
C SER A 93 23.50 11.11 -1.64
N ASN A 94 23.12 12.36 -1.88
CA ASN A 94 21.86 12.93 -1.38
C ASN A 94 20.65 12.19 -1.95
N TYR A 95 20.65 11.90 -3.25
CA TYR A 95 19.58 11.13 -3.89
C TYR A 95 19.48 9.73 -3.28
N ILE A 96 20.60 9.00 -3.16
CA ILE A 96 20.64 7.64 -2.60
C ILE A 96 20.13 7.62 -1.16
N SER A 97 20.53 8.60 -0.35
CA SER A 97 20.04 8.76 1.02
C SER A 97 18.54 9.02 1.08
N SER A 98 17.96 9.68 0.07
CA SER A 98 16.53 9.97 -0.01
C SER A 98 15.67 8.76 -0.40
N ILE A 99 16.27 7.69 -0.96
CA ILE A 99 15.56 6.47 -1.34
C ILE A 99 15.05 5.79 -0.06
N LYS A 100 13.72 5.79 0.10
CA LYS A 100 13.07 5.05 1.18
C LYS A 100 13.01 3.57 0.81
N PRO A 101 13.23 2.64 1.76
CA PRO A 101 12.92 1.24 1.55
C PRO A 101 11.45 1.12 1.12
N SER A 102 11.20 0.50 -0.03
CA SER A 102 9.87 0.03 -0.39
C SER A 102 9.61 -1.25 0.39
N TYR A 103 8.45 -1.34 1.01
CA TYR A 103 7.98 -2.56 1.65
C TYR A 103 6.91 -3.18 0.75
N GLU A 104 6.77 -4.48 0.82
CA GLU A 104 5.64 -5.20 0.22
C GLU A 104 4.83 -5.86 1.34
N GLY A 105 3.52 -6.03 1.11
CA GLY A 105 2.66 -6.79 2.00
C GLY A 105 2.97 -8.28 1.89
N THR A 106 3.08 -8.96 3.02
CA THR A 106 3.20 -10.42 3.01
C THR A 106 1.92 -11.06 2.46
N LYS A 107 2.08 -12.11 1.66
CA LYS A 107 0.98 -12.98 1.23
C LYS A 107 0.60 -13.99 2.31
N GLU A 108 1.38 -14.09 3.38
CA GLU A 108 1.13 -15.02 4.49
C GLU A 108 0.14 -14.44 5.49
N PHE A 109 -0.94 -15.16 5.73
CA PHE A 109 -1.98 -14.81 6.70
C PHE A 109 -1.93 -15.80 7.87
N TYR A 110 -1.95 -15.25 9.09
CA TYR A 110 -1.88 -16.02 10.33
C TYR A 110 -3.18 -15.85 11.13
N PRO A 111 -3.74 -16.93 11.70
CA PRO A 111 -4.96 -16.84 12.48
C PRO A 111 -4.72 -16.12 13.80
N ILE A 112 -5.62 -15.20 14.16
CA ILE A 112 -5.66 -14.53 15.45
C ILE A 112 -7.03 -14.76 16.07
N LYS A 113 -7.09 -14.99 17.38
CA LYS A 113 -8.38 -15.14 18.07
C LYS A 113 -9.09 -13.80 18.11
N ILE A 114 -10.36 -13.78 17.69
CA ILE A 114 -11.19 -12.58 17.76
C ILE A 114 -11.27 -12.01 19.17
N SER A 115 -11.26 -12.85 20.21
CA SER A 115 -11.24 -12.40 21.63
C SER A 115 -9.95 -11.72 22.08
N GLU A 116 -8.85 -11.89 21.32
CA GLU A 116 -7.59 -11.18 21.57
C GLU A 116 -7.61 -9.79 20.90
N VAL A 117 -8.33 -9.66 19.78
CA VAL A 117 -8.41 -8.46 18.93
C VAL A 117 -9.57 -7.52 19.32
N LEU A 118 -10.79 -8.04 19.41
CA LEU A 118 -11.97 -7.24 19.72
C LEU A 118 -12.06 -6.99 21.23
N ARG A 119 -12.14 -5.72 21.58
CA ARG A 119 -12.26 -5.21 22.95
C ARG A 119 -13.28 -4.08 22.98
N ASP A 120 -13.81 -3.80 24.16
CA ASP A 120 -14.62 -2.61 24.38
C ASP A 120 -13.81 -1.36 24.04
N LYS A 121 -14.30 -0.58 23.08
CA LYS A 121 -13.63 0.62 22.58
C LYS A 121 -14.53 1.84 22.74
N THR A 122 -14.02 2.85 23.44
CA THR A 122 -14.65 4.17 23.44
C THR A 122 -14.24 4.93 22.19
N ILE A 123 -15.23 5.31 21.38
CA ILE A 123 -15.02 6.18 20.21
C ILE A 123 -15.36 7.63 20.56
N ARG A 124 -14.72 8.58 19.87
CA ARG A 124 -15.05 10.00 19.96
C ARG A 124 -15.65 10.44 18.65
N LEU A 125 -16.90 10.87 18.70
CA LEU A 125 -17.63 11.35 17.54
C LEU A 125 -17.56 12.87 17.48
N SER A 126 -17.31 13.42 16.29
CA SER A 126 -17.47 14.85 16.03
C SER A 126 -18.95 15.22 15.91
N SER A 127 -19.26 16.52 15.85
CA SER A 127 -20.61 17.00 15.53
C SER A 127 -21.16 16.34 14.26
N VAL A 128 -22.43 15.91 14.32
CA VAL A 128 -23.17 15.30 13.20
C VAL A 128 -23.09 16.23 11.99
N ARG A 129 -22.62 15.70 10.85
CA ARG A 129 -22.63 16.44 9.59
C ARG A 129 -24.06 16.51 9.04
N GLU A 130 -24.40 17.60 8.35
CA GLU A 130 -25.69 17.72 7.64
C GLU A 130 -25.93 16.49 6.75
N GLY A 131 -27.11 15.87 6.89
CA GLY A 131 -27.50 14.69 6.11
C GLY A 131 -27.50 13.33 6.85
N GLY A 132 -27.13 13.30 8.13
CA GLY A 132 -27.35 12.14 9.03
C GLY A 132 -26.41 10.93 8.81
N GLY A 133 -25.27 11.17 8.16
CA GLY A 133 -24.23 10.16 7.95
C GLY A 133 -23.32 10.01 9.17
N TYR A 134 -22.05 10.36 8.98
CA TYR A 134 -20.99 10.19 9.98
C TYR A 134 -21.32 10.86 11.33
N GLY A 135 -21.18 10.07 12.41
CA GLY A 135 -21.33 10.55 13.79
C GLY A 135 -22.76 10.59 14.33
N GLU A 136 -23.77 10.22 13.54
CA GLU A 136 -25.14 9.97 14.03
C GLU A 136 -25.34 8.47 14.24
N SER A 137 -26.09 8.08 15.28
CA SER A 137 -26.52 6.69 15.51
C SER A 137 -27.25 6.15 14.27
N GLN A 138 -26.99 4.90 13.87
CA GLN A 138 -27.78 4.26 12.82
C GLN A 138 -29.13 3.77 13.38
N ASN A 139 -29.17 3.38 14.66
CA ASN A 139 -30.40 2.98 15.35
C ASN A 139 -31.42 4.11 15.42
N GLU A 140 -30.96 5.32 15.77
CA GLU A 140 -31.81 6.50 16.00
C GLU A 140 -31.77 7.50 14.85
N CYS A 141 -31.14 7.16 13.72
CA CYS A 141 -30.98 8.06 12.57
C CYS A 141 -32.31 8.66 12.10
N SER A 142 -32.33 9.98 11.88
CA SER A 142 -33.47 10.68 11.30
C SER A 142 -33.68 10.35 9.82
N ASN A 143 -32.61 10.05 9.09
CA ASN A 143 -32.66 9.67 7.69
C ASN A 143 -33.10 8.20 7.54
N LEU A 144 -34.28 7.98 6.97
CA LEU A 144 -34.85 6.64 6.77
C LEU A 144 -34.03 5.76 5.84
N ASP A 145 -33.25 6.33 4.93
CA ASP A 145 -32.37 5.56 4.05
C ASP A 145 -31.26 4.86 4.84
N TYR A 146 -30.84 5.45 5.96
CA TYR A 146 -29.77 4.92 6.81
C TYR A 146 -30.31 4.18 8.03
N LYS A 147 -31.44 4.62 8.58
CA LYS A 147 -32.01 4.11 9.82
C LYS A 147 -32.15 2.59 9.80
N LEU A 148 -31.54 1.96 10.80
CA LEU A 148 -31.63 0.52 11.05
C LEU A 148 -31.35 0.27 12.52
N ASN A 149 -32.30 -0.33 13.24
CA ASN A 149 -32.08 -0.77 14.61
C ASN A 149 -31.25 -2.07 14.62
N LEU A 150 -30.00 -1.98 15.10
CA LEU A 150 -29.03 -3.05 15.20
C LEU A 150 -29.11 -3.82 16.52
N GLU A 151 -29.86 -3.34 17.52
CA GLU A 151 -30.05 -4.04 18.80
C GLU A 151 -30.76 -5.40 18.66
N HIS A 152 -31.37 -5.66 17.50
CA HIS A 152 -32.09 -6.90 17.20
C HIS A 152 -31.41 -7.71 16.09
N GLU A 153 -30.19 -7.35 15.71
CA GLU A 153 -29.45 -7.97 14.62
C GLU A 153 -28.25 -8.74 15.19
N ASP A 154 -28.48 -9.97 15.67
CA ASP A 154 -27.47 -10.81 16.36
C ASP A 154 -26.20 -11.11 15.52
N TRP A 155 -26.27 -10.87 14.22
CA TRP A 155 -25.14 -11.03 13.29
C TRP A 155 -24.23 -9.80 13.25
N TYR A 156 -24.64 -8.64 13.76
CA TYR A 156 -23.80 -7.45 13.84
C TYR A 156 -23.14 -7.39 15.21
N VAL A 157 -21.81 -7.27 15.24
CA VAL A 157 -21.02 -7.48 16.47
C VAL A 157 -21.14 -6.33 17.49
N PHE A 158 -21.59 -5.15 17.05
CA PHE A 158 -21.77 -3.99 17.92
C PHE A 158 -23.25 -3.64 18.10
N ASN A 159 -23.57 -2.84 19.11
CA ASN A 159 -24.97 -2.47 19.39
C ASN A 159 -25.50 -1.34 18.50
N ASP A 160 -24.61 -0.56 17.87
CA ASP A 160 -24.95 0.57 17.01
C ASP A 160 -23.82 0.78 15.99
N ASN A 161 -24.09 1.59 14.96
CA ASN A 161 -23.14 1.96 13.92
C ASN A 161 -23.14 3.49 13.76
N TYR A 162 -21.98 4.12 13.95
CA TYR A 162 -21.77 5.57 13.77
C TYR A 162 -20.97 5.90 12.50
N GLY A 163 -20.91 4.95 11.57
CA GLY A 163 -20.19 5.02 10.32
C GLY A 163 -20.64 6.10 9.33
N THR A 164 -19.95 6.16 8.20
CA THR A 164 -20.30 7.04 7.07
C THR A 164 -21.65 6.67 6.45
N SER A 165 -22.18 7.52 5.57
CA SER A 165 -23.39 7.23 4.79
C SER A 165 -23.28 5.91 4.02
N GLU A 166 -22.13 5.68 3.39
CA GLU A 166 -21.82 4.50 2.58
C GLU A 166 -21.83 3.24 3.43
N GLU A 167 -21.20 3.28 4.60
CA GLU A 167 -21.19 2.18 5.57
C GLU A 167 -22.59 1.86 6.12
N LYS A 168 -23.39 2.89 6.44
CA LYS A 168 -24.77 2.71 6.89
C LYS A 168 -25.63 2.07 5.80
N ILE A 169 -25.48 2.52 4.54
CA ILE A 169 -26.16 1.94 3.38
C ILE A 169 -25.73 0.47 3.22
N PHE A 170 -24.44 0.15 3.34
CA PHE A 170 -23.95 -1.22 3.26
C PHE A 170 -24.60 -2.13 4.31
N ILE A 171 -24.63 -1.73 5.58
CA ILE A 171 -25.23 -2.56 6.64
C ILE A 171 -26.73 -2.81 6.39
N LYS A 172 -27.45 -1.79 5.88
CA LYS A 172 -28.84 -1.95 5.48
C LYS A 172 -29.01 -2.88 4.27
N TYR A 173 -28.11 -2.79 3.29
CA TYR A 173 -28.06 -3.72 2.16
C TYR A 173 -27.76 -5.15 2.62
N PHE A 174 -26.80 -5.33 3.53
CA PHE A 174 -26.46 -6.63 4.10
C PHE A 174 -27.69 -7.27 4.74
N LYS A 175 -28.39 -6.55 5.62
CA LYS A 175 -29.62 -7.04 6.28
C LYS A 175 -30.68 -7.49 5.27
N ASN A 176 -30.93 -6.69 4.24
CA ASN A 176 -32.06 -6.91 3.34
C ASN A 176 -31.75 -7.92 2.22
N THR A 177 -30.48 -8.06 1.82
CA THR A 177 -30.10 -8.80 0.62
C THR A 177 -29.15 -9.96 0.91
N ILE A 178 -28.12 -9.77 1.73
CA ILE A 178 -27.08 -10.77 1.98
C ILE A 178 -27.50 -11.73 3.10
N ALA A 179 -27.89 -11.21 4.26
CA ALA A 179 -28.25 -11.99 5.44
C ALA A 179 -29.36 -13.03 5.17
N PRO A 180 -30.45 -12.73 4.41
CA PRO A 180 -31.46 -13.73 4.10
C PRO A 180 -30.91 -14.91 3.28
N LYS A 181 -29.99 -14.64 2.34
CA LYS A 181 -29.34 -15.68 1.51
C LYS A 181 -28.43 -16.56 2.37
N LEU A 182 -27.65 -15.97 3.28
CA LEU A 182 -26.79 -16.72 4.21
C LEU A 182 -27.62 -17.58 5.17
N LYS A 183 -28.71 -17.02 5.72
CA LYS A 183 -29.65 -17.73 6.59
C LYS A 183 -30.34 -18.89 5.88
N GLN A 184 -30.74 -18.73 4.63
CA GLN A 184 -31.33 -19.81 3.82
C GLN A 184 -30.38 -21.00 3.65
N LYS A 185 -29.07 -20.75 3.61
CA LYS A 185 -28.02 -21.77 3.55
C LYS A 185 -27.61 -22.33 4.92
N ASN A 186 -28.28 -21.91 6.00
CA ASN A 186 -27.98 -22.31 7.39
C ASN A 186 -26.52 -22.06 7.79
N LEU A 187 -26.01 -20.89 7.39
CA LEU A 187 -24.65 -20.45 7.70
C LEU A 187 -24.63 -19.65 9.01
N GLU A 188 -23.59 -19.81 9.79
CA GLU A 188 -23.26 -18.91 10.90
C GLU A 188 -22.51 -17.71 10.33
N TYR A 189 -22.90 -16.48 10.66
CA TYR A 189 -22.25 -15.29 10.12
C TYR A 189 -22.24 -14.11 11.08
N TYR A 190 -21.15 -13.34 11.02
CA TYR A 190 -20.95 -12.14 11.82
C TYR A 190 -20.33 -11.02 10.98
N VAL A 191 -20.86 -9.82 11.10
CA VAL A 191 -20.32 -8.59 10.49
C VAL A 191 -19.66 -7.75 11.58
N ILE A 192 -18.37 -7.50 11.41
CA ILE A 192 -17.55 -6.67 12.28
C ILE A 192 -17.24 -5.38 11.52
N ARG A 193 -17.63 -4.23 12.07
CA ARG A 193 -17.10 -2.93 11.64
C ARG A 193 -15.69 -2.74 12.17
N ASN A 194 -14.75 -2.39 11.31
CA ASN A 194 -13.41 -2.05 11.72
C ASN A 194 -13.37 -0.62 12.25
N GLU A 195 -13.48 -0.47 13.58
CA GLU A 195 -13.34 0.81 14.27
C GLU A 195 -11.89 1.31 14.31
N ARG A 196 -11.07 1.08 13.28
CA ARG A 196 -9.61 1.30 13.27
C ARG A 196 -8.90 0.47 14.34
N VAL A 197 -9.19 -0.82 14.35
CA VAL A 197 -8.50 -1.81 15.19
C VAL A 197 -7.18 -2.17 14.50
N PRO A 198 -6.01 -1.90 15.10
CA PRO A 198 -4.71 -2.10 14.44
C PRO A 198 -4.51 -3.51 13.89
N GLU A 199 -5.01 -4.53 14.57
CA GLU A 199 -4.89 -5.95 14.22
C GLU A 199 -5.70 -6.33 12.97
N PHE A 200 -6.65 -5.49 12.53
CA PHE A 200 -7.34 -5.66 11.24
C PHE A 200 -6.64 -4.94 10.08
N THR A 201 -5.51 -4.27 10.34
CA THR A 201 -4.71 -3.63 9.29
C THR A 201 -4.07 -4.70 8.40
N ILE A 202 -4.20 -4.54 7.09
CA ILE A 202 -3.51 -5.31 6.06
C ILE A 202 -2.65 -4.39 5.19
N TYR A 203 -1.70 -4.96 4.46
CA TYR A 203 -0.73 -4.21 3.64
C TYR A 203 -0.74 -4.73 2.21
N SER A 204 -0.80 -3.83 1.22
CA SER A 204 -0.88 -4.22 -0.20
C SER A 204 0.32 -5.05 -0.63
N PHE A 205 0.09 -6.12 -1.40
CA PHE A 205 1.15 -7.05 -1.78
C PHE A 205 2.25 -6.44 -2.65
N ASP A 206 1.96 -5.36 -3.38
CA ASP A 206 2.93 -4.78 -4.32
C ASP A 206 3.76 -3.66 -3.66
N ASN A 207 3.11 -2.78 -2.89
CA ASN A 207 3.73 -1.54 -2.40
C ASN A 207 3.71 -1.40 -0.86
N GLY A 208 3.19 -2.40 -0.15
CA GLY A 208 3.12 -2.39 1.31
C GLY A 208 2.26 -1.24 1.85
N GLU A 209 1.29 -0.79 1.05
CA GLU A 209 0.41 0.32 1.44
C GLU A 209 -0.55 -0.14 2.53
N ARG A 210 -0.61 0.66 3.58
CA ARG A 210 -1.41 0.36 4.77
C ARG A 210 -2.89 0.52 4.46
N PHE A 211 -3.67 -0.53 4.68
CA PHE A 211 -5.12 -0.55 4.46
C PHE A 211 -5.86 -1.10 5.68
N GLU A 212 -6.94 -0.42 6.07
CA GLU A 212 -7.88 -0.84 7.11
C GLU A 212 -9.25 -1.03 6.45
N PRO A 213 -9.63 -2.25 6.02
CA PRO A 213 -10.94 -2.49 5.43
C PRO A 213 -12.06 -2.13 6.41
N ASP A 214 -13.11 -1.48 5.94
CA ASP A 214 -14.22 -1.00 6.79
C ASP A 214 -15.00 -2.13 7.48
N PHE A 215 -15.19 -3.27 6.81
CA PHE A 215 -15.92 -4.41 7.37
C PHE A 215 -15.21 -5.73 7.13
N LEU A 216 -15.33 -6.60 8.14
CA LEU A 216 -15.00 -8.02 8.06
C LEU A 216 -16.30 -8.81 8.24
N LEU A 217 -16.66 -9.60 7.23
CA LEU A 217 -17.74 -10.56 7.30
C LEU A 217 -17.14 -11.96 7.50
N LEU A 218 -17.42 -12.55 8.65
CA LEU A 218 -17.04 -13.93 8.97
C LEU A 218 -18.24 -14.83 8.65
N VAL A 219 -18.04 -15.86 7.85
CA VAL A 219 -19.08 -16.85 7.53
C VAL A 219 -18.55 -18.25 7.76
N ARG A 220 -19.30 -19.07 8.48
CA ARG A 220 -18.96 -20.45 8.77
C ARG A 220 -20.06 -21.41 8.31
N LYS A 221 -19.63 -22.47 7.64
CA LYS A 221 -20.44 -23.63 7.27
C LYS A 221 -19.98 -24.86 8.03
N TYR A 222 -20.86 -25.45 8.82
CA TYR A 222 -20.59 -26.73 9.48
C TYR A 222 -20.80 -27.90 8.52
N LYS A 223 -19.84 -28.83 8.47
CA LYS A 223 -19.93 -30.08 7.73
C LYS A 223 -20.51 -31.17 8.61
N THR A 224 -21.12 -32.17 7.98
CA THR A 224 -21.62 -33.36 8.68
C THR A 224 -20.51 -34.16 9.37
N SER A 225 -19.24 -34.02 8.93
CA SER A 225 -18.07 -34.63 9.59
C SER A 225 -17.73 -34.03 10.96
N GLY A 226 -18.28 -32.85 11.29
CA GLY A 226 -17.89 -32.05 12.44
C GLY A 226 -16.81 -31.00 12.14
N ASP A 227 -16.21 -31.03 10.94
CA ASP A 227 -15.35 -29.95 10.46
C ASP A 227 -16.19 -28.74 9.99
N PHE A 228 -15.52 -27.65 9.64
CA PHE A 228 -16.17 -26.46 9.11
C PHE A 228 -15.35 -25.82 7.99
N ASP A 229 -16.02 -25.07 7.12
CA ASP A 229 -15.39 -24.11 6.23
C ASP A 229 -15.66 -22.71 6.79
N THR A 230 -14.65 -21.84 6.85
CA THR A 230 -14.79 -20.46 7.33
C THR A 230 -14.20 -19.48 6.33
N ASP A 231 -15.03 -18.55 5.87
CA ASP A 231 -14.62 -17.46 4.99
C ASP A 231 -14.56 -16.17 5.80
N GLN A 232 -13.43 -15.45 5.67
CA GLN A 232 -13.31 -14.07 6.08
C GLN A 232 -13.36 -13.19 4.83
N VAL A 233 -14.38 -12.35 4.75
CA VAL A 233 -14.64 -11.48 3.61
C VAL A 233 -14.39 -10.03 4.02
N TYR A 234 -13.45 -9.37 3.34
CA TYR A 234 -13.21 -7.93 3.46
C TYR A 234 -14.16 -7.16 2.54
N ILE A 235 -14.80 -6.13 3.09
CA ILE A 235 -15.76 -5.28 2.39
C ILE A 235 -15.43 -3.81 2.67
N GLU A 236 -15.38 -3.01 1.61
CA GLU A 236 -15.08 -1.58 1.64
C GLU A 236 -16.20 -0.79 0.92
N PRO A 237 -17.13 -0.18 1.66
CA PRO A 237 -18.06 0.80 1.11
C PRO A 237 -17.35 2.07 0.65
N LYS A 238 -17.74 2.61 -0.51
CA LYS A 238 -17.06 3.76 -1.09
C LYS A 238 -18.00 4.78 -1.71
N GLY A 239 -17.70 6.05 -1.49
CA GLY A 239 -18.40 7.17 -2.12
C GLY A 239 -17.78 7.50 -3.49
N ASN A 240 -18.58 8.05 -4.42
CA ASN A 240 -18.18 8.27 -5.81
C ASN A 240 -16.89 9.08 -5.97
N LEU A 241 -16.69 10.09 -5.13
CA LEU A 241 -15.51 10.97 -5.17
C LEU A 241 -14.19 10.25 -4.85
N PHE A 242 -14.24 9.04 -4.28
CA PHE A 242 -13.07 8.29 -3.86
C PHE A 242 -12.80 7.05 -4.73
N LEU A 243 -13.65 6.73 -5.70
CA LEU A 243 -13.49 5.51 -6.52
C LEU A 243 -12.16 5.50 -7.29
N GLU A 244 -11.79 6.63 -7.90
CA GLU A 244 -10.54 6.73 -8.67
C GLU A 244 -9.31 6.83 -7.76
N THR A 245 -9.38 7.63 -6.70
CA THR A 245 -8.22 7.89 -5.83
C THR A 245 -7.86 6.69 -4.95
N ASP A 246 -8.84 5.86 -4.59
CA ASP A 246 -8.65 4.66 -3.78
C ASP A 246 -8.66 3.36 -4.60
N ILE A 247 -8.59 3.41 -5.94
CA ILE A 247 -8.68 2.21 -6.80
C ILE A 247 -7.69 1.10 -6.41
N TRP A 248 -6.49 1.46 -5.96
CA TRP A 248 -5.46 0.53 -5.49
C TRP A 248 -5.95 -0.38 -4.34
N LYS A 249 -6.89 0.08 -3.51
CA LYS A 249 -7.47 -0.73 -2.42
C LYS A 249 -8.39 -1.81 -2.97
N GLU A 250 -9.16 -1.51 -4.01
CA GLU A 250 -10.01 -2.51 -4.66
C GLU A 250 -9.15 -3.55 -5.39
N GLU A 251 -8.15 -3.10 -6.14
CA GLU A 251 -7.18 -3.99 -6.78
C GLU A 251 -6.53 -4.92 -5.75
N PHE A 252 -6.14 -4.38 -4.60
CA PHE A 252 -5.61 -5.17 -3.50
C PHE A 252 -6.65 -6.15 -2.93
N LEU A 253 -7.89 -5.73 -2.68
CA LEU A 253 -8.96 -6.63 -2.20
C LEU A 253 -9.16 -7.82 -3.14
N LEU A 254 -9.25 -7.57 -4.45
CA LEU A 254 -9.46 -8.61 -5.46
C LEU A 254 -8.26 -9.56 -5.59
N ASP A 255 -7.06 -9.07 -5.29
CA ASP A 255 -5.85 -9.87 -5.28
C ASP A 255 -5.78 -10.87 -4.11
N ILE A 256 -6.42 -10.58 -2.97
CA ILE A 256 -6.32 -11.39 -1.74
C ILE A 256 -6.74 -12.83 -1.98
N GLU A 257 -7.92 -13.07 -2.57
CA GLU A 257 -8.45 -14.43 -2.73
C GLU A 257 -7.47 -15.32 -3.51
N SER A 258 -6.83 -14.79 -4.55
CA SER A 258 -5.93 -15.56 -5.41
C SER A 258 -4.50 -15.67 -4.88
N LYS A 259 -4.04 -14.71 -4.07
CA LYS A 259 -2.63 -14.60 -3.64
C LYS A 259 -2.40 -14.98 -2.18
N HIS A 260 -3.43 -15.01 -1.33
CA HIS A 260 -3.25 -15.32 0.09
C HIS A 260 -2.74 -16.75 0.31
N ASN A 261 -1.89 -16.89 1.32
CA ASN A 261 -1.35 -18.15 1.77
C ASN A 261 -1.55 -18.25 3.28
N LEU A 262 -2.34 -19.21 3.71
CA LEU A 262 -2.64 -19.39 5.14
C LEU A 262 -1.51 -20.16 5.82
N GLN A 263 -1.04 -19.64 6.95
CA GLN A 263 0.03 -20.21 7.76
C GLN A 263 -0.44 -20.35 9.22
N GLY A 264 0.06 -21.36 9.92
CA GLY A 264 -0.21 -21.53 11.36
C GLY A 264 -1.65 -21.91 11.72
N ILE A 265 -2.40 -22.56 10.82
CA ILE A 265 -3.71 -23.13 11.13
C ILE A 265 -3.52 -24.49 11.81
N PHE A 266 -3.85 -24.56 13.10
CA PHE A 266 -3.73 -25.77 13.92
C PHE A 266 -5.08 -26.36 14.35
N VAL A 267 -6.18 -25.81 13.83
CA VAL A 267 -7.56 -26.20 14.13
C VAL A 267 -8.19 -26.87 12.91
N ASN A 268 -9.08 -27.83 13.17
CA ASN A 268 -9.84 -28.50 12.11
C ASN A 268 -10.65 -27.51 11.29
N GLY A 269 -10.71 -27.71 9.98
CA GLY A 269 -11.51 -26.91 9.06
C GLY A 269 -10.70 -26.30 7.93
N ASN A 270 -11.40 -25.77 6.93
CA ASN A 270 -10.80 -24.97 5.88
C ASN A 270 -11.10 -23.50 6.13
N TYR A 271 -10.16 -22.64 5.74
CA TYR A 271 -10.27 -21.21 5.90
C TYR A 271 -9.97 -20.55 4.56
N ASN A 272 -10.68 -19.47 4.24
CA ASN A 272 -10.40 -18.65 3.07
C ASN A 272 -10.44 -17.17 3.46
N VAL A 273 -9.62 -16.36 2.81
CA VAL A 273 -9.65 -14.90 2.92
C VAL A 273 -10.01 -14.33 1.56
N ILE A 274 -11.04 -13.50 1.51
CA ILE A 274 -11.65 -13.00 0.28
C ILE A 274 -11.77 -11.48 0.39
N GLY A 275 -11.46 -10.76 -0.67
CA GLY A 275 -11.80 -9.35 -0.79
C GLY A 275 -12.88 -9.15 -1.84
N MET A 276 -13.84 -8.28 -1.55
CA MET A 276 -14.91 -7.94 -2.47
C MET A 276 -14.56 -6.68 -3.29
N PRO A 277 -15.18 -6.48 -4.46
CA PRO A 277 -15.21 -5.17 -5.11
C PRO A 277 -15.72 -4.09 -4.14
N PHE A 278 -15.50 -2.82 -4.46
CA PHE A 278 -16.08 -1.75 -3.66
C PHE A 278 -17.60 -1.81 -3.65
N PHE A 279 -18.17 -1.67 -2.45
CA PHE A 279 -19.60 -1.44 -2.33
C PHE A 279 -19.91 0.03 -2.64
N ASN A 280 -20.42 0.30 -3.83
CA ASN A 280 -20.85 1.63 -4.23
C ASN A 280 -22.20 1.54 -4.98
N LYS A 281 -23.25 2.12 -4.39
CA LYS A 281 -24.62 2.02 -4.88
C LYS A 281 -24.83 2.64 -6.26
N ASP A 282 -24.02 3.63 -6.64
CA ASP A 282 -24.28 4.45 -7.82
C ASP A 282 -23.57 3.91 -9.08
N ASN A 283 -22.35 3.37 -8.94
CA ASN A 283 -21.46 3.06 -10.06
C ASN A 283 -20.91 1.63 -10.07
N LYS A 284 -20.85 0.93 -8.92
CA LYS A 284 -20.26 -0.43 -8.83
C LYS A 284 -21.18 -1.50 -8.25
N MET A 285 -22.47 -1.18 -8.13
CA MET A 285 -23.42 -2.09 -7.48
C MET A 285 -23.48 -3.44 -8.21
N GLU A 286 -23.58 -3.44 -9.54
CA GLU A 286 -23.68 -4.68 -10.33
C GLU A 286 -22.46 -5.60 -10.12
N GLU A 287 -21.25 -5.05 -10.14
CA GLU A 287 -20.00 -5.78 -9.91
C GLU A 287 -19.97 -6.39 -8.50
N PHE A 288 -20.36 -5.61 -7.49
CA PHE A 288 -20.44 -6.07 -6.11
C PHE A 288 -21.48 -7.18 -5.92
N GLU A 289 -22.68 -7.01 -6.47
CA GLU A 289 -23.76 -8.01 -6.38
C GLU A 289 -23.36 -9.30 -7.06
N GLN A 290 -22.76 -9.23 -8.24
CA GLN A 290 -22.29 -10.40 -8.97
C GLN A 290 -21.20 -11.14 -8.17
N ALA A 291 -20.24 -10.43 -7.59
CA ALA A 291 -19.19 -11.02 -6.76
C ALA A 291 -19.77 -11.72 -5.52
N ILE A 292 -20.69 -11.06 -4.80
CA ILE A 292 -21.37 -11.61 -3.63
C ILE A 292 -22.22 -12.83 -3.98
N GLU A 293 -22.98 -12.79 -5.07
CA GLU A 293 -23.80 -13.93 -5.50
C GLU A 293 -22.94 -15.12 -5.91
N ASN A 294 -21.87 -14.89 -6.67
CA ASN A 294 -20.93 -15.94 -7.04
C ASN A 294 -20.29 -16.58 -5.81
N TRP A 295 -19.88 -15.77 -4.83
CA TRP A 295 -19.33 -16.27 -3.56
C TRP A 295 -20.37 -17.06 -2.76
N ILE A 296 -21.56 -16.51 -2.52
CA ILE A 296 -22.64 -17.19 -1.77
C ILE A 296 -23.04 -18.51 -2.45
N ASN A 297 -23.00 -18.60 -3.78
CA ASN A 297 -23.31 -19.83 -4.49
C ASN A 297 -22.24 -20.92 -4.32
N LYS A 298 -20.97 -20.54 -4.13
CA LYS A 298 -19.86 -21.47 -3.91
C LYS A 298 -19.86 -22.07 -2.50
N ILE A 299 -20.33 -21.32 -1.50
CA ILE A 299 -20.40 -21.77 -0.09
C ILE A 299 -21.65 -22.62 0.17
#